data_AF-A0A2M7PH14-F1
#
_entry.id   AF-A0A2M7PH14-F1
#
_cell.length_a   1.000
_cell.length_b   1.000
_cell.length_c   1.000
_cell.angle_alpha   90.00
_cell.angle_beta   90.00
_cell.angle_gamma   90.00
#
_symmetry.space_group_name_H-M   'P 1'
#
loop_
_entity.id
_entity.type
_entity.pdbx_description
1 polymer ?
#
loop_
_entity_poly.entity_id
_entity_poly.type
_entity_poly.pdbx_seq_one_letter_code
_entity_poly.pdbx_strand_id
1 'polypeptide(L)'
;MRQRIQSAGTRVTIEKLGPEQTKAITMEIAFLGRSGFRINEPEKRYNLKSLKGDFSGLQLVSYMYVGLKQIAPEADPGIDLSKEYATALDFLKGRDVPQQS
;
A
#
# COMPACT_ATOMS: atom_id res chain seq x y z
N MET A 1 -23.29 15.56 -18.56
CA MET A 1 -23.08 14.16 -18.13
C MET A 1 -21.57 13.91 -18.05
N ARG A 2 -20.98 13.85 -16.85
CA ARG A 2 -19.59 13.40 -16.67
C ARG A 2 -19.66 12.05 -15.96
N GLN A 3 -19.25 11.00 -16.67
CA GLN A 3 -19.34 9.63 -16.19
C GLN A 3 -18.46 9.44 -14.95
N ARG A 4 -19.05 8.82 -13.93
CA ARG A 4 -18.38 8.35 -12.72
C ARG A 4 -17.41 7.25 -13.14
N ILE A 5 -16.11 7.50 -13.01
CA ILE A 5 -15.15 6.40 -12.93
C ILE A 5 -15.30 5.82 -11.54
N GLN A 6 -16.26 4.90 -11.39
CA GLN A 6 -16.28 3.96 -10.29
C GLN A 6 -15.26 2.88 -10.61
N SER A 7 -13.98 3.14 -10.37
CA SER A 7 -13.02 2.07 -10.14
C SER A 7 -13.36 1.50 -8.76
N ALA A 8 -14.36 0.61 -8.72
CA ALA A 8 -14.62 -0.26 -7.59
C ALA A 8 -13.47 -1.29 -7.50
N GLY A 9 -12.26 -0.81 -7.23
CA GLY A 9 -11.19 -1.66 -6.72
C GLY A 9 -11.73 -2.24 -5.43
N THR A 10 -11.88 -3.55 -5.39
CA THR A 10 -12.36 -4.31 -4.24
C THR A 10 -11.69 -3.77 -2.99
N ARG A 11 -12.42 -3.00 -2.17
CA ARG A 11 -11.98 -2.61 -0.84
C ARG A 11 -11.95 -3.89 -0.02
N VAL A 12 -10.82 -4.61 -0.07
CA VAL A 12 -10.57 -5.72 0.83
C VAL A 12 -10.35 -5.09 2.20
N THR A 13 -11.39 -5.10 3.03
CA THR A 13 -11.27 -4.75 4.43
C THR A 13 -10.59 -5.92 5.12
N ILE A 14 -9.37 -5.73 5.63
CA ILE A 14 -8.66 -6.76 6.41
C ILE A 14 -9.50 -7.23 7.61
N GLU A 15 -10.43 -6.40 8.10
CA GLU A 15 -11.41 -6.75 9.14
C GLU A 15 -12.25 -8.00 8.84
N LYS A 16 -12.45 -8.38 7.56
CA LYS A 16 -13.20 -9.58 7.18
C LYS A 16 -12.32 -10.82 6.99
N LEU A 17 -11.00 -10.68 7.11
CA LEU A 17 -10.05 -11.77 6.94
C LEU A 17 -9.80 -12.40 8.32
N GLY A 18 -9.92 -13.73 8.41
CA GLY A 18 -9.57 -14.45 9.64
C GLY A 18 -8.07 -14.32 9.95
N PRO A 19 -7.66 -14.57 11.21
CA PRO A 19 -6.28 -14.35 11.66
C PRO A 19 -5.22 -15.10 10.82
N GLU A 20 -5.50 -16.33 10.41
CA GLU A 20 -4.62 -17.13 9.54
C GLU A 20 -4.43 -16.49 8.15
N GLN A 21 -5.51 -15.96 7.56
CA GLN A 21 -5.45 -15.32 6.25
C GLN A 21 -4.70 -13.99 6.32
N THR A 22 -4.94 -13.20 7.38
CA THR A 22 -4.18 -11.96 7.62
C THR A 22 -2.69 -12.24 7.78
N LYS A 23 -2.33 -13.30 8.53
CA LYS A 23 -0.94 -13.73 8.66
C LYS A 23 -0.32 -14.14 7.33
N ALA A 24 -1.02 -14.95 6.53
CA ALA A 24 -0.55 -15.37 5.22
C ALA A 24 -0.27 -14.19 4.28
N ILE A 25 -1.22 -13.24 4.21
CA ILE A 25 -1.07 -12.02 3.41
C ILE A 25 0.10 -11.17 3.91
N THR A 26 0.21 -10.97 5.22
CA THR A 26 1.28 -10.16 5.83
C THR A 26 2.66 -10.74 5.50
N MET A 27 2.82 -12.06 5.62
CA MET A 27 4.09 -12.74 5.33
C MET A 27 4.41 -12.72 3.84
N GLU A 28 3.42 -12.85 2.97
CA GLU A 28 3.62 -12.73 1.52
C GLU A 28 4.06 -11.32 1.13
N ILE A 29 3.42 -10.28 1.70
CA ILE A 29 3.81 -8.89 1.46
C ILE A 29 5.23 -8.62 1.98
N ALA A 30 5.56 -9.10 3.18
CA ALA A 30 6.91 -8.96 3.73
C ALA A 30 7.96 -9.67 2.86
N PHE A 31 7.62 -10.82 2.29
CA PHE A 31 8.49 -11.52 1.33
C PHE A 31 8.68 -10.72 0.04
N LEU A 32 7.59 -10.22 -0.54
CA LEU A 32 7.60 -9.43 -1.77
C LEU A 32 8.34 -8.09 -1.58
N GLY A 33 8.22 -7.49 -0.39
CA GLY A 33 8.80 -6.21 -0.02
C GLY A 33 10.32 -6.22 0.22
N ARG A 34 10.97 -7.39 0.26
CA ARG A 34 12.45 -7.48 0.44
C ARG A 34 13.23 -6.77 -0.67
N SER A 35 12.65 -6.72 -1.88
CA SER A 35 13.22 -6.03 -3.04
C SER A 35 12.80 -4.54 -3.09
N GLY A 36 12.04 -4.08 -2.11
CA GLY A 36 11.40 -2.77 -2.05
C GLY A 36 10.11 -2.71 -2.87
N PHE A 37 9.16 -1.89 -2.39
CA PHE A 37 7.97 -1.51 -3.14
C PHE A 37 8.19 -0.16 -3.82
N ARG A 38 7.71 -0.04 -5.06
CA ARG A 38 7.52 1.26 -5.72
C ARG A 38 6.27 1.93 -5.13
N ILE A 39 6.41 2.48 -3.93
CA ILE A 39 5.32 3.15 -3.18
C ILE A 39 4.90 4.48 -3.82
N ASN A 40 5.82 5.11 -4.55
CA ASN A 40 5.65 6.38 -5.24
C ASN A 40 5.16 6.26 -6.70
N GLU A 41 4.99 5.03 -7.22
CA GLU A 41 4.50 4.78 -8.58
C GLU A 41 3.08 4.20 -8.50
N PRO A 42 2.01 5.02 -8.54
CA PRO A 42 0.64 4.55 -8.34
C PRO A 42 0.17 3.56 -9.42
N GLU A 43 0.78 3.63 -10.61
CA GLU A 43 0.49 2.71 -11.72
C GLU A 43 1.18 1.36 -11.59
N LYS A 44 2.21 1.25 -10.75
CA LYS A 44 2.88 -0.03 -10.53
C LYS A 44 1.98 -0.94 -9.70
N ARG A 45 1.51 -2.02 -10.32
CA ARG A 45 0.65 -3.02 -9.68
C ARG A 45 1.43 -4.26 -9.23
N TYR A 46 0.99 -4.81 -8.11
CA TYR A 46 1.47 -6.03 -7.49
C TYR A 46 0.28 -6.96 -7.29
N ASN A 47 0.53 -8.26 -7.48
CA ASN A 47 -0.46 -9.31 -7.27
C ASN A 47 0.00 -10.19 -6.11
N LEU A 48 -0.94 -10.63 -5.29
CA LEU A 48 -0.71 -11.59 -4.21
C LEU A 48 -1.35 -12.92 -4.55
N LYS A 49 -0.72 -14.03 -4.17
CA LYS A 49 -1.30 -15.37 -4.28
C LYS A 49 -2.37 -15.58 -3.22
N SER A 50 -2.17 -15.02 -2.03
CA SER A 50 -3.08 -15.14 -0.89
C SER A 50 -4.31 -14.23 -0.97
N LEU A 51 -4.29 -13.23 -1.87
CA LEU A 51 -5.39 -12.27 -2.04
C LEU A 51 -5.50 -11.82 -3.50
N LYS A 52 -6.64 -12.10 -4.13
CA LYS A 52 -6.91 -11.65 -5.50
C LYS A 52 -7.09 -10.13 -5.55
N GLY A 53 -6.42 -9.49 -6.52
CA GLY A 53 -6.55 -8.08 -6.81
C GLY A 53 -5.25 -7.48 -7.31
N ASP A 54 -5.34 -6.25 -7.81
CA ASP A 54 -4.19 -5.43 -8.20
C ASP A 54 -3.96 -4.35 -7.15
N PHE A 55 -2.79 -4.39 -6.54
CA PHE A 55 -2.44 -3.50 -5.44
C PHE A 55 -1.30 -2.57 -5.83
N SER A 56 -1.36 -1.30 -5.43
CA SER A 56 -0.21 -0.42 -5.49
C SER A 56 0.80 -0.75 -4.38
N GLY A 57 2.04 -0.29 -4.52
CA GLY A 57 3.06 -0.46 -3.47
C GLY A 57 2.61 0.11 -2.12
N LEU A 58 1.97 1.29 -2.13
CA LEU A 58 1.45 1.93 -0.93
C LEU A 58 0.32 1.13 -0.25
N GLN A 59 -0.55 0.50 -1.04
CA GLN A 59 -1.60 -0.36 -0.50
C GLN A 59 -1.01 -1.58 0.22
N LEU A 60 -0.02 -2.24 -0.39
CA LEU A 60 0.64 -3.39 0.22
C LEU A 60 1.36 -3.03 1.51
N VAL A 61 2.07 -1.90 1.54
CA VAL A 61 2.74 -1.40 2.75
C VAL A 61 1.72 -1.10 3.86
N SER A 62 0.57 -0.53 3.50
CA SER A 62 -0.51 -0.29 4.47
C SER A 62 -1.10 -1.59 5.04
N TYR A 63 -1.27 -2.62 4.21
CA TYR A 63 -1.74 -3.94 4.64
C TYR A 63 -0.71 -4.63 5.54
N MET A 64 0.58 -4.54 5.21
CA MET A 64 1.67 -5.06 6.02
C MET A 64 1.71 -4.40 7.40
N TYR A 65 1.53 -3.07 7.46
CA TYR A 65 1.48 -2.34 8.73
C TYR A 65 0.37 -2.87 9.65
N VAL A 66 -0.87 -2.96 9.13
CA VAL A 66 -2.01 -3.47 9.89
C VAL A 66 -1.79 -4.93 10.32
N GLY A 67 -1.33 -5.77 9.41
CA GLY A 67 -1.05 -7.18 9.68
C GLY A 67 0.02 -7.39 10.75
N LEU A 68 1.11 -6.63 10.69
CA LEU A 68 2.15 -6.66 11.72
C LEU A 68 1.60 -6.17 13.06
N LYS A 69 0.79 -5.11 13.12
CA LYS A 69 0.18 -4.68 14.39
C LYS A 69 -0.77 -5.71 15.00
N GLN A 70 -1.38 -6.58 14.20
CA GLN A 70 -2.21 -7.68 14.71
C GLN A 70 -1.39 -8.89 15.19
N ILE A 71 -0.24 -9.18 14.55
CA ILE A 71 0.57 -10.38 14.83
C ILE A 71 1.67 -10.11 15.86
N ALA A 72 2.31 -8.94 15.76
CA ALA A 72 3.41 -8.49 16.59
C ALA A 72 3.27 -6.96 16.79
N PRO A 73 2.43 -6.51 17.75
CA PRO A 73 2.11 -5.10 17.97
C PRO A 73 3.33 -4.17 18.11
N GLU A 74 4.41 -4.69 18.68
CA GLU A 74 5.66 -3.95 18.92
C GLU A 74 6.63 -3.96 17.73
N ALA A 75 6.33 -4.71 16.65
CA ALA A 75 7.19 -4.74 15.48
C ALA A 75 7.20 -3.39 14.76
N ASP A 76 8.40 -2.96 14.39
CA ASP A 76 8.63 -1.88 13.44
C ASP A 76 8.75 -2.47 12.03
N PRO A 77 7.82 -2.16 11.12
CA PRO A 77 7.88 -2.64 9.74
C PRO A 77 9.01 -2.00 8.91
N GLY A 78 9.71 -0.98 9.43
CA GLY A 78 10.83 -0.34 8.73
C GLY A 78 10.42 0.38 7.44
N ILE A 79 9.18 0.91 7.41
CA ILE A 79 8.62 1.59 6.24
C ILE A 79 9.24 2.98 6.14
N ASP A 80 9.98 3.23 5.06
CA ASP A 80 10.49 4.56 4.73
C ASP A 80 9.45 5.34 3.90
N LEU A 81 8.90 6.41 4.48
CA LEU A 81 7.98 7.36 3.82
C LEU A 81 8.63 8.73 3.57
N SER A 82 9.96 8.83 3.63
CA SER A 82 10.69 10.10 3.52
C SER A 82 10.41 10.84 2.21
N LYS A 83 10.23 10.11 1.10
CA LYS A 83 9.92 10.69 -0.22
C LYS A 83 8.50 11.21 -0.32
N GLU A 84 7.54 10.48 0.24
CA GLU A 84 6.13 10.87 0.32
C GLU A 84 6.00 12.13 1.18
N TYR A 85 6.73 12.18 2.29
CA TYR A 85 6.80 13.37 3.13
C TYR A 85 7.38 14.58 2.39
N ALA A 86 8.51 14.41 1.68
CA ALA A 86 9.09 15.48 0.87
C ALA A 86 8.10 15.99 -0.20
N THR A 87 7.41 15.07 -0.87
CA THR A 87 6.38 15.40 -1.88
C THR A 87 5.22 16.17 -1.23
N ALA A 88 4.74 15.75 -0.07
CA ALA A 88 3.68 16.44 0.67
C ALA A 88 4.11 17.85 1.12
N LEU A 89 5.38 18.03 1.53
CA LEU A 89 5.93 19.34 1.85
C LEU A 89 6.00 20.27 0.64
N ASP A 90 6.32 19.74 -0.55
CA ASP A 90 6.32 20.52 -1.79
C ASP A 90 4.90 20.98 -2.17
N PHE A 91 3.91 20.09 -2.05
CA PHE A 91 2.50 20.44 -2.17
C PHE A 91 2.07 21.52 -1.18
N LEU A 92 2.47 21.40 0.10
CA LEU A 92 2.12 22.37 1.14
C LEU A 92 2.74 23.75 0.89
N LYS A 93 3.93 23.80 0.28
CA LYS A 93 4.65 25.03 -0.06
C LYS A 93 4.13 25.70 -1.34
N GLY A 94 3.09 25.15 -1.97
CA GLY A 94 2.52 25.71 -3.20
C GLY A 94 3.46 25.63 -4.41
N ARG A 95 4.48 24.76 -4.38
CA ARG A 95 5.28 24.47 -5.58
C ARG A 95 4.52 23.44 -6.40
N ASP A 96 4.01 23.87 -7.55
CA ASP A 96 3.40 23.00 -8.55
C ASP A 96 4.31 21.79 -8.80
N VAL A 97 3.83 20.61 -8.41
CA VAL A 97 4.50 19.35 -8.74
C VAL A 97 4.46 19.25 -10.27
N PRO A 98 5.62 19.12 -10.96
CA PRO A 98 5.62 19.03 -12.41
C PRO A 98 4.74 17.86 -12.84
N GLN A 99 3.71 18.13 -13.63
CA GLN A 99 2.94 17.09 -14.31
C GLN A 99 3.94 16.29 -15.15
N GLN A 100 4.22 15.05 -14.73
CA GLN A 100 4.94 14.11 -15.58
C GLN A 100 4.09 13.85 -16.82
N SER A 101 4.76 14.04 -17.96
CA SER A 101 4.24 14.14 -19.32
C SER A 101 3.64 12.84 -19.84
#